data_AF-A0A659XXQ7-F1
#
_entry.id   AF-A0A659XXQ7-F1
#
_cell.length_a   1.000
_cell.length_b   1.000
_cell.length_c   1.000
_cell.angle_alpha   90.00
_cell.angle_beta   90.00
_cell.angle_gamma   90.00
#
_symmetry.space_group_name_H-M   'P 1'
#
loop_
_entity.id
_entity.type
_entity.pdbx_description
1 polymer ?
#
loop_
_entity_poly.entity_id
_entity_poly.type
_entity_poly.pdbx_seq_one_letter_code
_entity_poly.pdbx_strand_id
1 'polypeptide(L)' 'SQIFRIDHYLGKETVQNLMALRFANALYEPLWNSAHIDHVQITVAETVGLEDRVTYYDKAGALRDMVQNHIL' A
#
# COMPACT_ATOMS: atom_id res chain seq x y z
N SER A 1 1.14 22.63 -10.63
CA SER A 1 0.45 21.39 -10.21
C SER A 1 -0.63 21.05 -11.23
N GLN A 2 -0.30 20.27 -12.26
CA GLN A 2 -1.23 19.95 -13.37
C GLN A 2 -1.23 18.45 -13.73
N ILE A 3 -0.42 17.63 -13.06
CA ILE A 3 -0.29 16.20 -13.35
C ILE A 3 -0.76 15.43 -12.12
N PHE A 4 -1.76 14.57 -12.31
CA PHE A 4 -2.30 13.68 -11.28
C PHE A 4 -2.01 12.24 -11.71
N ARG A 5 -1.00 11.62 -11.08
CA ARG A 5 -0.70 10.20 -11.31
C ARG A 5 -1.58 9.37 -10.41
N ILE A 6 -2.22 8.34 -10.98
CA ILE A 6 -3.17 7.52 -10.25
C ILE A 6 -2.46 6.31 -9.68
N ASP A 7 -2.66 6.12 -8.39
CA ASP A 7 -2.60 4.82 -7.74
C ASP A 7 -3.95 4.61 -7.06
N HIS A 8 -4.66 3.54 -7.45
CA HIS A 8 -6.02 3.32 -6.96
C HIS A 8 -6.06 2.85 -5.49
N TYR A 9 -4.95 2.34 -4.93
CA TYR A 9 -4.88 2.01 -3.51
C TYR A 9 -4.96 3.27 -2.64
N LEU A 10 -4.40 4.39 -3.10
CA LEU A 10 -4.50 5.70 -2.41
C LEU A 10 -5.94 6.24 -2.36
N GLY A 11 -6.84 5.72 -3.21
CA GLY A 11 -8.26 6.03 -3.20
C GLY A 11 -9.10 5.20 -2.23
N LYS A 12 -8.52 4.15 -1.62
CA LYS A 12 -9.24 3.28 -0.67
C LYS A 12 -9.40 4.00 0.67
N GLU A 13 -10.61 3.98 1.22
CA GLU A 13 -10.97 4.68 2.47
C GLU A 13 -10.04 4.30 3.64
N THR A 14 -9.76 3.01 3.79
CA THR A 14 -8.88 2.52 4.87
C THR A 14 -7.43 2.99 4.73
N VAL A 15 -6.94 3.17 3.50
CA VAL A 15 -5.59 3.72 3.23
C VAL A 15 -5.56 5.19 3.60
N GLN A 16 -6.59 5.96 3.24
CA GLN A 16 -6.69 7.38 3.61
C GLN A 16 -6.79 7.58 5.12
N ASN A 17 -7.50 6.67 5.82
CA ASN A 17 -7.66 6.70 7.27
C ASN A 17 -6.34 6.54 8.05
N LEU A 18 -5.28 5.98 7.45
CA LEU A 18 -3.96 5.87 8.11
C LEU A 18 -3.41 7.23 8.54
N MET A 19 -3.65 8.29 7.76
CA MET A 19 -3.22 9.64 8.09
C MET A 19 -3.92 10.16 9.35
N ALA A 20 -5.24 9.96 9.44
CA ALA A 20 -6.01 10.34 10.62
C ALA A 20 -5.60 9.51 11.84
N LEU A 21 -5.48 8.19 11.69
CA LEU A 21 -5.06 7.29 12.77
C LEU A 21 -3.70 7.71 13.35
N ARG A 22 -2.72 7.99 12.49
CA ARG A 22 -1.35 8.29 12.91
C ARG A 22 -1.19 9.69 13.50
N PHE A 23 -1.79 10.71 12.90
CA PHE A 23 -1.47 12.11 13.21
C PHE A 23 -2.57 12.85 13.97
N ALA A 24 -3.82 12.41 13.91
CA ALA A 24 -4.93 13.05 14.61
C ALA A 24 -5.23 12.42 15.99
N ASN A 25 -4.43 11.45 16.44
CA ASN A 25 -4.64 10.72 17.69
C ASN A 25 -3.42 10.85 18.61
N ALA A 26 -3.56 11.63 19.68
CA ALA A 26 -2.51 11.84 20.68
C ALA A 26 -2.09 10.55 21.43
N LEU A 27 -2.92 9.51 21.41
CA LEU A 27 -2.59 8.21 21.99
C LEU A 27 -1.59 7.41 21.12
N TYR A 28 -1.68 7.54 19.79
CA TYR A 28 -0.88 6.73 18.86
C TYR A 28 0.39 7.45 18.38
N GLU A 29 0.38 8.78 18.31
CA GLU A 29 1.52 9.59 17.91
C GLU A 29 2.83 9.23 18.66
N PRO A 30 2.85 9.13 20.01
CA PRO A 30 4.10 8.83 20.73
C PRO A 30 4.57 7.38 20.59
N LEU A 31 3.70 6.47 20.14
CA LEU A 31 4.01 5.05 19.96
C LEU A 31 4.51 4.73 18.55
N TRP A 32 4.34 5.64 17.57
CA TRP A 32 4.70 5.37 16.18
C TRP A 32 6.19 5.59 15.89
N ASN A 33 7.07 4.82 16.54
CA ASN A 33 8.53 4.87 16.37
C ASN A 33 9.20 3.53 16.75
N SER A 34 10.50 3.39 16.42
CA SER A 34 11.27 2.14 16.62
C SER A 34 11.55 1.78 18.08
N ALA A 35 11.28 2.67 19.05
CA ALA A 35 11.37 2.31 20.46
C ALA A 35 10.17 1.48 20.94
N HIS A 36 9.06 1.51 20.18
CA HIS A 36 7.79 0.86 20.54
C HIS A 36 7.30 -0.12 19.46
N ILE A 37 7.73 0.04 18.20
CA ILE A 37 7.36 -0.82 17.08
C ILE A 37 8.53 -1.76 16.76
N ASP A 38 8.26 -3.06 16.86
CA ASP A 38 9.19 -4.12 16.46
C ASP A 38 9.30 -4.24 14.93
N HIS A 39 8.18 -4.34 14.22
CA HIS A 39 8.13 -4.36 12.76
C HIS A 39 6.81 -3.82 12.20
N VAL A 40 6.82 -3.46 10.92
CA VAL A 40 5.62 -3.11 10.13
C VAL A 40 5.50 -4.13 9.02
N GLN A 41 4.36 -4.83 8.96
CA GLN A 41 4.07 -5.77 7.90
C GLN A 41 2.96 -5.22 6.99
N ILE A 42 3.21 -5.23 5.69
CA ILE A 42 2.22 -4.91 4.66
C ILE A 42 2.04 -6.18 3.83
N THR A 43 0.79 -6.61 3.65
CA THR A 43 0.47 -7.84 2.91
C THR A 43 -0.63 -7.54 1.90
N VAL A 44 -0.38 -7.93 0.66
CA VAL A 44 -1.38 -7.97 -0.40
C VAL A 44 -1.38 -9.39 -0.94
N ALA A 45 -2.51 -10.08 -0.79
CA ALA A 45 -2.67 -11.48 -1.17
C ALA A 45 -3.91 -11.60 -2.05
N GLU A 46 -3.76 -12.33 -3.16
CA GLU A 46 -4.82 -12.60 -4.12
C GLU A 46 -4.96 -14.12 -4.26
N THR A 47 -6.21 -14.60 -4.34
CA THR A 47 -6.51 -16.01 -4.63
C THR A 47 -6.67 -16.28 -6.12
N VAL A 48 -6.81 -15.21 -6.91
CA VAL A 48 -6.98 -15.25 -8.36
C VAL A 48 -5.61 -15.48 -9.01
N GLY A 49 -5.61 -16.25 -10.11
CA GLY A 49 -4.38 -16.53 -10.86
C GLY A 49 -4.03 -15.40 -11.81
N LEU A 50 -3.23 -15.72 -12.83
CA LEU A 50 -2.92 -14.75 -13.89
C LEU A 50 -4.09 -14.51 -14.85
N GLU A 51 -5.09 -15.41 -14.84
CA GLU A 51 -6.24 -15.40 -15.73
C GLU A 51 -5.81 -15.10 -17.18
N ASP A 52 -6.50 -14.19 -17.87
CA ASP A 52 -6.18 -13.79 -19.24
C ASP A 52 -5.00 -12.79 -19.36
N ARG A 53 -4.31 -12.46 -18.25
CA ARG A 53 -3.24 -11.43 -18.19
C ARG A 53 -1.82 -11.99 -18.29
N VAL A 54 -1.63 -13.28 -18.58
CA VAL A 54 -0.31 -13.94 -18.59
C VAL A 54 0.74 -13.15 -19.37
N THR A 55 0.44 -12.71 -20.59
CA THR A 55 1.41 -12.00 -21.47
C THR A 55 1.92 -10.68 -20.87
N TYR A 56 1.07 -9.98 -20.10
CA TYR A 56 1.48 -8.77 -19.39
C TYR A 56 2.29 -9.15 -18.14
N TYR A 57 1.77 -10.09 -17.36
CA TYR A 57 2.32 -10.45 -16.06
C TYR A 57 3.71 -11.09 -16.18
N ASP A 58 3.96 -11.85 -17.24
CA ASP A 58 5.28 -12.47 -17.53
C ASP A 58 6.41 -11.44 -17.59
N LYS A 59 6.13 -10.22 -18.08
CA LYS A 59 7.10 -9.12 -18.16
C LYS A 59 7.14 -8.25 -16.90
N ALA A 60 5.98 -8.06 -16.26
CA ALA A 60 5.84 -7.17 -15.11
C ALA A 60 6.25 -7.86 -13.80
N GLY A 61 5.68 -9.04 -13.55
CA GLY A 61 5.72 -9.77 -12.29
C GLY A 61 5.05 -9.00 -11.13
N ALA A 62 4.93 -9.67 -9.98
CA ALA A 62 4.40 -9.06 -8.75
C ALA A 62 5.13 -7.76 -8.35
N LEU A 63 6.44 -7.67 -8.66
CA LEU A 63 7.25 -6.50 -8.30
C LEU A 63 6.77 -5.21 -8.97
N ARG A 64 6.44 -5.24 -10.28
CA ARG A 64 5.96 -4.05 -10.98
C ARG A 64 4.44 -3.89 -10.95
N ASP A 65 3.70 -5.00 -10.85
CA ASP A 65 2.24 -4.98 -10.84
C ASP A 65 1.69 -4.52 -9.47
N MET A 66 2.36 -4.90 -8.37
CA MET A 66 1.87 -4.66 -6.99
C MET A 66 2.84 -3.90 -6.09
N VAL A 67 4.13 -4.26 -6.08
CA VAL A 67 5.05 -3.70 -5.08
C VAL A 67 5.37 -2.24 -5.37
N GLN A 68 5.80 -1.94 -6.60
CA GLN A 68 6.32 -0.62 -6.96
C GLN A 68 5.31 0.52 -6.78
N ASN A 69 4.02 0.24 -6.95
CA ASN A 69 2.93 1.20 -6.95
C ASN A 69 2.12 1.14 -5.64
N HIS A 70 1.57 -0.03 -5.30
CA HIS A 70 0.54 -0.15 -4.27
C HIS A 70 1.10 -0.38 -2.85
N ILE A 71 2.34 -0.87 -2.73
CA ILE A 71 2.95 -1.23 -1.43
C ILE A 71 4.03 -0.23 -0.98
N LEU A 72 4.75 0.39 -1.92
CA LEU A 72 5.77 1.42 -1.65
C LEU A 72 5.16 2.80 -1.39
#